data_AF-A0A5Q4GLX9-F1
#
_entry.id   AF-A0A5Q4GLX9-F1
#
_cell.length_a   1.000
_cell.length_b   1.000
_cell.length_c   1.000
_cell.angle_alpha   90.00
_cell.angle_beta   90.00
_cell.angle_gamma   90.00
#
_symmetry.space_group_name_H-M   'P 1'
#
loop_
_entity.id
_entity.type
_entity.pdbx_description
1 polymer ?
#
loop_
_entity_poly.entity_id
_entity_poly.type
_entity_poly.pdbx_seq_one_letter_code
_entity_poly.pdbx_strand_id
1 'polypeptide(L)'
;MDTKRSLGGLLALAVSALVCGGCGRPQVAPEHLGLTAELRTAISTQNVEWLERAETLVEQHHQAGEMSDQEYKAFRSIIEKAHDEAWDAAEREVLALQKAQRPTREQTERARR
;
A
#
# COMPACT_ATOMS: atom_id res chain seq x y z
N MET A 1 23.79 -41.83 22.41
CA MET A 1 22.80 -42.27 21.41
C MET A 1 21.40 -42.05 21.96
N ASP A 2 20.51 -41.24 21.44
CA ASP A 2 20.55 -40.14 20.48
C ASP A 2 19.15 -39.52 20.55
N THR A 3 19.10 -38.21 20.76
CA THR A 3 18.24 -37.28 19.99
C THR A 3 16.71 -37.37 20.07
N LYS A 4 16.08 -36.51 20.89
CA LYS A 4 14.79 -35.82 20.59
C LYS A 4 14.82 -34.40 21.16
N ARG A 5 15.51 -33.45 20.52
CA ARG A 5 14.98 -32.46 19.56
C ARG A 5 13.79 -31.66 20.09
N SER A 6 14.13 -30.45 20.52
CA SER A 6 13.29 -29.31 20.86
C SER A 6 12.23 -29.04 19.80
N LEU A 7 10.96 -29.29 20.12
CA LEU A 7 9.78 -28.92 19.33
C LEU A 7 8.81 -28.13 20.23
N GLY A 8 9.16 -26.89 20.53
CA GLY A 8 8.27 -26.00 21.30
C GLY A 8 8.37 -24.52 20.94
N GLY A 9 9.25 -24.16 19.99
CA GLY A 9 9.57 -22.76 19.68
C GLY A 9 9.05 -22.22 18.35
N LEU A 10 8.30 -23.01 17.56
CA LEU A 10 7.95 -22.63 16.18
C LEU A 10 6.49 -22.21 15.96
N LEU A 11 5.63 -22.22 16.99
CA LEU A 11 4.22 -21.89 16.84
C LEU A 11 3.82 -20.48 17.32
N ALA A 12 4.79 -19.60 17.59
CA ALA A 12 4.53 -18.26 18.14
C ALA A 12 4.60 -17.13 17.09
N LEU A 13 5.02 -17.38 15.85
CA LEU A 13 5.26 -16.32 14.86
C LEU A 13 4.12 -16.06 13.85
N ALA A 14 3.05 -16.85 13.85
CA ALA A 14 2.00 -16.77 12.83
C ALA A 14 0.81 -15.85 13.18
N VAL A 15 0.80 -15.23 14.37
CA VAL A 15 -0.40 -14.50 14.88
C VAL A 15 -0.33 -12.98 14.66
N SER A 16 0.82 -12.42 14.27
CA SER A 16 0.99 -10.95 14.18
C SER A 16 0.40 -10.30 12.93
N ALA A 17 -0.08 -11.06 11.94
CA ALA A 17 -0.56 -10.49 10.67
C ALA A 17 -2.02 -9.98 10.71
N LEU A 18 -2.77 -10.16 11.81
CA LEU A 18 -4.22 -9.88 11.83
C LEU A 18 -4.67 -8.57 12.51
N VAL A 19 -3.77 -7.72 13.04
CA VAL A 19 -4.16 -6.66 13.99
C VAL A 19 -4.22 -5.23 13.41
N CYS A 20 -3.96 -5.00 12.12
CA CYS A 20 -4.04 -3.66 11.52
C CYS A 20 -5.32 -3.39 10.68
N GLY A 21 -6.44 -4.04 11.00
CA GLY A 21 -7.74 -3.78 10.37
C GLY A 21 -8.59 -2.68 11.03
N GLY A 22 -8.02 -1.88 11.93
CA GLY A 22 -8.72 -0.84 12.67
C GLY A 22 -8.58 0.55 12.03
N CYS A 23 -9.72 1.20 11.77
CA CYS A 23 -9.89 2.60 11.33
C CYS A 23 -9.79 2.90 9.82
N GLY A 24 -10.56 2.20 8.98
CA GLY A 24 -10.74 2.60 7.57
C GLY A 24 -9.45 2.56 6.74
N ARG A 25 -9.54 2.86 5.44
CA ARG A 25 -8.33 3.02 4.61
C ARG A 25 -7.77 4.43 4.77
N PRO A 26 -6.45 4.61 4.73
CA PRO A 26 -5.85 5.92 4.92
C PRO A 26 -6.29 6.89 3.84
N GLN A 27 -6.45 8.15 4.23
CA GLN A 27 -6.55 9.25 3.27
C GLN A 27 -5.15 9.60 2.80
N VAL A 28 -5.01 9.75 1.50
CA VAL A 28 -3.79 10.17 0.83
C VAL A 28 -3.88 11.67 0.62
N ALA A 29 -2.80 12.39 0.90
CA ALA A 29 -2.73 13.82 0.67
C ALA A 29 -2.98 14.13 -0.82
N PRO A 30 -3.65 15.26 -1.16
CA PRO A 30 -3.97 15.60 -2.55
C PRO A 30 -2.77 15.52 -3.52
N GLU A 31 -1.60 15.94 -3.06
CA GLU A 31 -0.31 15.89 -3.74
C GLU A 31 0.14 14.47 -4.12
N HIS A 32 -0.25 13.45 -3.35
CA HIS A 32 0.11 12.05 -3.59
C HIS A 32 -1.01 11.25 -4.29
N LEU A 33 -2.14 11.88 -4.64
CA LEU A 33 -3.21 11.21 -5.41
C LEU A 33 -2.74 10.82 -6.81
N GLY A 34 -1.85 11.61 -7.41
CA GLY A 34 -1.21 11.29 -8.69
C GLY A 34 -0.43 9.97 -8.61
N LEU A 35 0.34 9.79 -7.54
CA LEU A 35 1.11 8.58 -7.26
C LEU A 35 0.21 7.34 -7.15
N THR A 36 -0.99 7.48 -6.59
CA THR A 36 -1.99 6.38 -6.55
C THR A 36 -2.44 5.96 -7.96
N ALA A 37 -2.65 6.92 -8.86
CA ALA A 37 -3.05 6.64 -10.24
C ALA A 37 -1.90 6.05 -11.08
N GLU A 38 -0.68 6.55 -10.88
CA GLU A 38 0.53 6.00 -11.50
C GLU A 38 0.76 4.56 -11.05
N LEU A 39 0.71 4.29 -9.74
CA LEU A 39 0.88 2.96 -9.19
C LEU A 39 -0.19 1.98 -9.70
N ARG A 40 -1.45 2.42 -9.78
CA ARG A 40 -2.52 1.61 -10.38
C ARG A 40 -2.19 1.27 -11.83
N THR A 41 -1.70 2.23 -12.60
CA THR A 41 -1.36 2.01 -14.01
C THR A 41 -0.24 0.98 -14.11
N ALA A 42 0.85 1.16 -13.36
CA ALA A 42 1.98 0.22 -13.30
C ALA A 42 1.54 -1.21 -12.95
N ILE A 43 0.67 -1.36 -11.95
CA ILE A 43 0.14 -2.67 -11.54
C ILE A 43 -0.74 -3.28 -12.63
N SER A 44 -1.67 -2.50 -13.20
CA SER A 44 -2.60 -3.01 -14.23
C SER A 44 -1.90 -3.43 -15.53
N THR A 45 -0.78 -2.79 -15.85
CA THR A 45 0.06 -3.14 -17.00
C THR A 45 1.19 -4.10 -16.66
N GLN A 46 1.32 -4.49 -15.38
CA GLN A 46 2.43 -5.28 -14.83
C GLN A 46 3.80 -4.72 -15.27
N ASN A 47 3.91 -3.39 -15.33
CA ASN A 47 5.12 -2.70 -15.77
C ASN A 47 6.07 -2.49 -14.58
N VAL A 48 7.11 -3.33 -14.52
CA VAL A 48 8.10 -3.35 -13.44
C VAL A 48 8.88 -2.02 -13.35
N GLU A 49 9.27 -1.41 -14.47
CA GLU A 49 10.00 -0.14 -14.47
C GLU A 49 9.17 0.99 -13.83
N TRP A 50 7.87 1.02 -14.13
CA TRP A 50 6.97 2.00 -13.54
C TRP A 50 6.70 1.73 -12.06
N LEU A 51 6.66 0.45 -11.66
CA LEU A 51 6.54 0.06 -10.27
C LEU A 51 7.76 0.50 -9.45
N GLU A 52 8.98 0.25 -9.94
CA GLU A 52 10.23 0.66 -9.31
C GLU A 52 10.36 2.18 -9.19
N ARG A 53 9.91 2.92 -10.23
CA ARG A 53 9.83 4.38 -10.17
C ARG A 53 8.86 4.86 -9.10
N ALA A 54 7.66 4.27 -9.04
CA ALA A 54 6.67 4.61 -8.03
C ALA A 54 7.19 4.31 -6.61
N GLU A 55 7.85 3.17 -6.41
CA GLU A 55 8.50 2.81 -5.15
C GLU A 55 9.57 3.83 -4.74
N THR A 56 10.42 4.24 -5.68
CA THR A 56 11.44 5.26 -5.45
C THR A 56 10.81 6.59 -5.00
N LEU A 57 9.73 7.02 -5.65
CA LEU A 57 9.02 8.25 -5.27
C LEU A 57 8.37 8.15 -3.90
N VAL A 58 7.72 7.02 -3.59
CA VAL A 58 7.14 6.75 -2.26
C VAL A 58 8.21 6.87 -1.17
N GLU A 59 9.37 6.26 -1.38
CA GLU A 59 10.48 6.31 -0.43
C GLU A 59 11.03 7.74 -0.28
N GLN A 60 11.22 8.47 -1.39
CA GLN A 60 11.72 9.84 -1.35
C GLN A 60 10.78 10.78 -0.58
N HIS A 61 9.47 10.72 -0.84
CA HIS A 61 8.50 11.55 -0.13
C HIS A 61 8.42 11.21 1.37
N HIS A 62 8.51 9.93 1.74
CA HIS A 62 8.52 9.53 3.14
C HIS A 62 9.80 9.99 3.85
N GLN A 63 10.96 9.77 3.25
CA GLN A 63 12.25 10.21 3.79
C GLN A 63 12.36 11.75 3.91
N ALA A 64 11.73 12.49 2.99
CA ALA A 64 11.64 13.94 3.03
C ALA A 64 10.65 14.46 4.09
N GLY A 65 9.87 13.59 4.73
CA GLY A 65 8.80 13.97 5.67
C GLY A 65 7.56 14.56 5.00
N GLU A 66 7.43 14.40 3.68
CA GLU A 66 6.31 14.88 2.88
C GLU A 66 5.14 13.88 2.90
N MET A 67 5.41 12.59 3.08
CA MET A 67 4.41 11.52 3.19
C MET A 67 4.32 11.00 4.63
N SER A 68 3.08 10.82 5.13
CA SER A 68 2.87 10.25 6.46
C SER A 68 3.18 8.76 6.52
N ASP A 69 3.52 8.24 7.71
CA ASP A 69 3.76 6.81 7.92
C ASP A 69 2.58 5.92 7.51
N GLN A 70 1.35 6.42 7.62
CA GLN A 70 0.15 5.67 7.25
C GLN A 70 0.00 5.55 5.73
N GLU A 71 0.25 6.64 5.00
CA GLU A 71 0.28 6.63 3.53
C GLU A 71 1.41 5.73 3.03
N TYR A 72 2.61 5.91 3.59
CA TYR A 72 3.79 5.11 3.23
C TYR A 72 3.52 3.62 3.39
N LYS A 73 3.00 3.20 4.56
CA LYS A 73 2.64 1.79 4.80
C LYS A 73 1.60 1.27 3.81
N ALA A 74 0.62 2.08 3.42
CA ALA A 74 -0.39 1.67 2.45
C ALA A 74 0.22 1.48 1.06
N PHE A 75 1.06 2.41 0.60
CA PHE A 75 1.76 2.26 -0.68
C PHE A 75 2.73 1.08 -0.67
N ARG A 76 3.55 0.93 0.37
CA ARG A 76 4.47 -0.20 0.56
C ARG A 76 3.76 -1.54 0.51
N SER A 77 2.66 -1.69 1.24
CA SER A 77 1.83 -2.91 1.24
C SER A 77 1.35 -3.31 -0.16
N ILE A 78 1.03 -2.33 -1.02
CA ILE A 78 0.61 -2.57 -2.40
C ILE A 78 1.81 -2.95 -3.28
N ILE A 79 2.92 -2.20 -3.16
CA ILE A 79 4.15 -2.41 -3.93
C ILE A 79 4.75 -3.78 -3.64
N GLU A 80 4.78 -4.21 -2.37
CA GLU A 80 5.29 -5.52 -1.97
C GLU A 80 4.49 -6.65 -2.61
N LYS A 81 3.16 -6.54 -2.67
CA LYS A 81 2.32 -7.53 -3.38
C LYS A 81 2.62 -7.56 -4.88
N ALA A 82 2.89 -6.42 -5.48
CA ALA A 82 3.26 -6.35 -6.89
C ALA A 82 4.64 -6.99 -7.16
N HIS A 83 5.62 -6.76 -6.27
CA HIS A 83 6.94 -7.43 -6.32
C HIS A 83 6.84 -8.94 -6.12
N ASP A 84 5.92 -9.42 -5.27
CA ASP A 84 5.64 -10.84 -5.07
C ASP A 84 4.82 -11.47 -6.23
N GLU A 85 4.72 -10.78 -7.38
CA GLU A 85 3.92 -11.15 -8.55
C GLU A 85 2.42 -11.36 -8.26
N ALA A 86 1.94 -10.91 -7.10
CA ALA A 86 0.54 -10.96 -6.69
C ALA A 86 -0.24 -9.77 -7.29
N TRP A 87 -0.13 -9.58 -8.61
CA TRP A 87 -0.66 -8.44 -9.36
C TRP A 87 -2.16 -8.19 -9.11
N ASP A 88 -2.98 -9.24 -9.16
CA ASP A 88 -4.42 -9.13 -8.91
C ASP A 88 -4.73 -8.62 -7.48
N ALA A 89 -3.93 -9.03 -6.49
CA ALA A 89 -4.10 -8.59 -5.12
C ALA A 89 -3.69 -7.14 -4.94
N ALA A 90 -2.55 -6.75 -5.53
CA ALA A 90 -2.09 -5.37 -5.58
C ALA A 90 -3.10 -4.45 -6.28
N GLU A 91 -3.70 -4.90 -7.39
CA GLU A 91 -4.69 -4.13 -8.15
C GLU A 91 -5.96 -3.89 -7.32
N ARG A 92 -6.48 -4.94 -6.67
CA ARG A 92 -7.62 -4.79 -5.76
C ARG A 92 -7.33 -3.80 -4.64
N GLU A 93 -6.11 -3.84 -4.11
CA GLU A 93 -5.72 -2.99 -2.99
C GLU A 93 -5.54 -1.52 -3.40
N VAL A 94 -4.89 -1.23 -4.54
CA VAL A 94 -4.76 0.14 -5.04
C VAL A 94 -6.12 0.73 -5.45
N LEU A 95 -7.00 -0.07 -6.06
CA LEU A 95 -8.36 0.36 -6.39
C LEU A 95 -9.16 0.71 -5.14
N ALA A 96 -9.05 -0.10 -4.09
CA ALA A 96 -9.76 0.15 -2.86
C ALA A 96 -9.14 1.31 -2.05
N LEU A 97 -7.84 1.59 -2.19
CA LEU A 97 -7.21 2.81 -1.66
C LEU A 97 -7.78 4.04 -2.39
N GLN A 98 -7.83 4.02 -3.72
CA GLN A 98 -8.40 5.08 -4.55
C GLN A 98 -9.87 5.36 -4.20
N LYS A 99 -10.69 4.30 -4.04
CA LYS A 99 -12.12 4.44 -3.69
C LYS A 99 -12.37 4.97 -2.28
N ALA A 100 -11.43 4.78 -1.36
CA ALA A 100 -11.57 5.26 0.00
C ALA A 100 -11.30 6.77 0.15
N GLN A 101 -10.75 7.41 -0.88
CA GLN A 101 -10.45 8.84 -0.85
C GLN A 101 -11.73 9.65 -0.86
N ARG A 102 -11.84 10.58 0.09
CA ARG A 102 -12.97 11.51 0.14
C ARG A 102 -12.75 12.65 -0.86
N PRO A 103 -13.79 13.08 -1.59
CA PRO A 103 -13.69 14.26 -2.43
C PRO A 103 -13.24 15.49 -1.62
N THR A 104 -12.39 16.32 -2.21
CA THR A 104 -12.05 17.61 -1.63
C THR A 104 -13.28 18.52 -1.60
N ARG A 105 -13.24 19.57 -0.77
CA ARG A 105 -14.29 20.59 -0.74
C ARG A 105 -14.51 21.22 -2.12
N GLU A 106 -13.42 21.54 -2.82
CA GLU A 106 -13.47 22.12 -4.17
C GLU A 106 -14.16 21.17 -5.17
N GLN A 107 -13.81 19.87 -5.15
CA GLN A 107 -14.44 18.86 -6.01
C GLN A 107 -15.94 18.74 -5.72
N THR A 108 -16.31 18.78 -4.44
CA THR A 108 -17.71 18.75 -4.01
C THR A 108 -18.48 19.99 -4.46
N GLU A 109 -17.86 21.17 -4.39
CA GLU A 109 -18.46 22.44 -4.84
C GLU A 109 -18.61 22.51 -6.37
N ARG A 110 -17.64 21.96 -7.12
CA ARG A 110 -17.70 21.88 -8.59
C ARG A 110 -18.83 20.97 -9.06
N ALA A 111 -19.04 19.82 -8.41
CA ALA A 111 -20.09 18.87 -8.77
C ALA A 111 -21.53 19.37 -8.50
N ARG A 112 -21.69 20.45 -7.72
CA ARG A 112 -22.99 21.05 -7.39
C ARG A 112 -23.40 22.19 -8.34
N ARG A 113 -22.52 22.61 -9.24
CA ARG A 113 -22.79 23.63 -10.26
C ARG A 113 -23.32 22.96 -11.52
#